data_AF-A0A5R8XYI2-F1
#
_entry.id   AF-A0A5R8XYI2-F1
#
_cell.length_a   1.000
_cell.length_b   1.000
_cell.length_c   1.000
_cell.angle_alpha   90.00
_cell.angle_beta   90.00
_cell.angle_gamma   90.00
#
_symmetry.space_group_name_H-M   'P 1'
#
loop_
_entity.id
_entity.type
_entity.pdbx_description
1 polymer ?
#
loop_
_entity_poly.entity_id
_entity_poly.type
_entity_poly.pdbx_seq_one_letter_code
_entity_poly.pdbx_strand_id
1 'polypeptide(L)'
;MKKLSFLLLLISATSLFSADSNSIKHFGFSGIFGYAGETIIHDYESISQTEKVLYGTAIGSIPGLAKELTDKKFDNEDMAFNVLGALTGSLLSNYLNNNVFVTMEHNSKKKSNKLLVSMKF
;
A
#
# COMPACT_ATOMS: atom_id res chain seq x y z
N MET A 1 9.01 13.15 -3.48
CA MET A 1 8.78 11.68 -3.55
C MET A 1 7.41 11.27 -3.02
N LYS A 2 6.94 11.75 -1.85
CA LYS A 2 5.60 11.42 -1.29
C LYS A 2 4.41 11.63 -2.24
N LYS A 3 4.45 12.64 -3.12
CA LYS A 3 3.35 12.95 -4.07
C LYS A 3 3.20 11.94 -5.22
N LEU A 4 4.27 11.22 -5.59
CA LEU A 4 4.25 10.28 -6.72
C LEU A 4 3.70 8.91 -6.30
N SER A 5 4.02 8.44 -5.08
CA SER A 5 3.40 7.24 -4.51
C SER A 5 1.89 7.39 -4.36
N PHE A 6 1.40 8.58 -4.01
CA PHE A 6 -0.03 8.84 -3.83
C PHE A 6 -0.81 8.74 -5.16
N LEU A 7 -0.19 9.14 -6.28
CA LEU A 7 -0.81 9.09 -7.61
C LEU A 7 -0.89 7.67 -8.15
N LEU A 8 0.14 6.84 -7.89
CA LEU A 8 0.15 5.43 -8.29
C LEU A 8 -0.91 4.61 -7.52
N LEU A 9 -1.08 4.91 -6.22
CA LEU A 9 -2.13 4.38 -5.35
C LEU A 9 -3.54 4.66 -5.88
N LEU A 10 -3.77 5.88 -6.37
CA LEU A 10 -5.06 6.31 -6.93
C LEU A 10 -5.42 5.55 -8.23
N ILE A 11 -4.42 5.23 -9.06
CA ILE A 11 -4.62 4.53 -10.33
C ILE A 11 -4.88 3.04 -10.10
N SER A 12 -4.26 2.42 -9.10
CA SER A 12 -4.54 1.01 -8.74
C SER A 12 -5.91 0.79 -8.10
N ALA A 13 -6.51 1.82 -7.49
CA ALA A 13 -7.83 1.72 -6.89
C ALA A 13 -8.96 1.61 -7.93
N THR A 14 -8.76 2.14 -9.15
CA THR A 14 -9.82 2.16 -10.18
C THR A 14 -10.03 0.82 -10.87
N SER A 15 -9.00 -0.03 -10.97
CA SER A 15 -9.10 -1.36 -11.58
C SER A 15 -9.86 -2.38 -10.72
N LEU A 16 -9.92 -2.17 -9.40
CA LEU A 16 -10.59 -3.06 -8.46
C LEU A 16 -12.12 -2.90 -8.45
N PHE A 17 -12.65 -1.75 -8.89
CA PHE A 17 -14.10 -1.57 -9.04
C PHE A 17 -14.70 -2.50 -10.11
N SER A 18 -13.88 -3.02 -11.04
CA SER A 18 -14.30 -3.90 -12.13
C SER A 18 -14.18 -5.41 -11.84
N ALA A 19 -13.72 -5.81 -10.65
CA ALA A 19 -13.64 -7.23 -10.31
C ALA A 19 -15.06 -7.81 -10.04
N ASP A 20 -15.36 -9.00 -10.56
CA ASP A 20 -16.69 -9.62 -10.37
C ASP A 20 -16.85 -10.29 -9.00
N SER A 21 -15.76 -10.68 -8.33
CA SER A 21 -15.83 -11.32 -7.01
C SER A 21 -15.67 -10.31 -5.86
N ASN A 22 -16.50 -10.45 -4.82
CA ASN A 22 -16.43 -9.60 -3.62
C ASN A 22 -15.06 -9.73 -2.90
N SER A 23 -14.53 -10.95 -2.79
CA SER A 23 -13.27 -11.25 -2.11
C SER A 23 -12.05 -10.56 -2.73
N ILE A 24 -11.95 -10.53 -4.07
CA ILE A 24 -10.85 -9.82 -4.76
C ILE A 24 -10.91 -8.32 -4.50
N LYS A 25 -12.10 -7.73 -4.37
CA LYS A 25 -12.23 -6.31 -4.01
C LYS A 25 -11.72 -6.07 -2.60
N HIS A 26 -12.17 -6.86 -1.63
CA HIS A 26 -11.73 -6.77 -0.24
C HIS A 26 -10.20 -6.90 -0.11
N PHE A 27 -9.63 -7.91 -0.75
CA PHE A 27 -8.18 -8.12 -0.78
C PHE A 27 -7.44 -6.96 -1.45
N GLY A 28 -7.85 -6.58 -2.66
CA GLY A 28 -7.17 -5.56 -3.44
C GLY A 28 -7.22 -4.18 -2.80
N PHE A 29 -8.40 -3.73 -2.35
CA PHE A 29 -8.55 -2.42 -1.73
C PHE A 29 -7.75 -2.36 -0.44
N SER A 30 -7.88 -3.36 0.42
CA SER A 30 -7.13 -3.40 1.67
C SER A 30 -5.62 -3.51 1.44
N GLY A 31 -5.18 -4.17 0.36
CA GLY A 31 -3.78 -4.19 -0.05
C GLY A 31 -3.23 -2.83 -0.42
N ILE A 32 -4.00 -2.00 -1.13
CA ILE A 32 -3.63 -0.61 -1.40
C ILE A 32 -3.46 0.18 -0.10
N PHE A 33 -4.38 0.02 0.85
CA PHE A 33 -4.29 0.71 2.14
C PHE A 33 -3.16 0.18 3.03
N GLY A 34 -2.89 -1.12 3.02
CA GLY A 34 -1.76 -1.71 3.73
C GLY A 34 -0.43 -1.20 3.20
N TYR A 35 -0.31 -1.13 1.87
CA TYR A 35 0.85 -0.54 1.21
C TYR A 35 1.07 0.92 1.63
N ALA A 36 0.01 1.75 1.56
CA ALA A 36 0.09 3.14 1.98
C ALA A 36 0.41 3.28 3.47
N GLY A 37 -0.22 2.46 4.32
CA GLY A 37 -0.02 2.45 5.76
C GLY A 37 1.44 2.22 6.12
N GLU A 38 2.05 1.15 5.60
CA GLU A 38 3.47 0.85 5.83
C GLU A 38 4.36 1.97 5.28
N THR A 39 4.12 2.47 4.06
CA THR A 39 4.91 3.58 3.48
C THR A 39 4.88 4.84 4.35
N ILE A 40 3.76 5.16 5.01
CA ILE A 40 3.65 6.33 5.88
C ILE A 40 4.52 6.18 7.13
N ILE A 41 4.60 4.97 7.68
CA ILE A 41 5.34 4.69 8.91
C ILE A 41 6.75 4.12 8.68
N HIS A 42 7.15 3.96 7.41
CA HIS A 42 8.39 3.29 7.04
C HIS A 42 9.62 3.98 7.65
N ASP A 43 9.63 5.31 7.67
CA ASP A 43 10.76 6.11 8.13
C ASP A 43 10.84 6.24 9.67
N TYR A 44 9.94 5.61 10.42
CA TYR A 44 9.99 5.65 11.88
C TYR A 44 11.07 4.68 12.38
N GLU A 45 12.18 5.24 12.87
CA GLU A 45 13.33 4.46 13.36
C GLU A 45 13.06 3.75 14.70
N SER A 46 12.04 4.20 15.45
CA SER A 46 11.70 3.65 16.76
C SER A 46 10.94 2.33 16.73
N ILE A 47 10.59 1.81 15.55
CA ILE A 47 9.83 0.56 15.38
C ILE A 47 10.55 -0.39 14.43
N SER A 48 10.49 -1.68 14.72
CA SER A 48 11.12 -2.74 13.92
C SER A 48 10.43 -2.90 12.56
N GLN A 49 11.10 -3.58 11.62
CA GLN A 49 10.53 -3.86 10.29
C GLN A 49 9.25 -4.72 10.37
N THR A 50 9.21 -5.68 11.30
CA THR A 50 8.02 -6.49 11.54
C THR A 50 6.87 -5.63 12.08
N GLU A 51 7.15 -4.72 13.03
CA GLU A 51 6.13 -3.80 13.55
C GLU A 51 5.59 -2.86 12.46
N LYS A 52 6.45 -2.38 11.56
CA LYS A 52 6.01 -1.57 10.39
C LYS A 52 5.01 -2.34 9.53
N VAL A 53 5.29 -3.61 9.23
CA VAL A 53 4.35 -4.45 8.47
C VAL A 53 3.04 -4.65 9.25
N LEU A 54 3.10 -4.94 10.55
CA LEU A 54 1.91 -5.18 11.36
C LEU A 54 1.04 -3.93 11.51
N TYR A 55 1.64 -2.77 11.79
CA TYR A 55 0.93 -1.50 11.87
C TYR A 55 0.38 -1.07 10.51
N GLY A 56 1.14 -1.25 9.43
CA GLY A 56 0.64 -1.05 8.06
C GLY A 56 -0.57 -1.94 7.77
N THR A 57 -0.52 -3.20 8.19
CA THR A 57 -1.63 -4.17 8.04
C THR A 57 -2.86 -3.73 8.82
N ALA A 58 -2.67 -3.33 10.08
CA ALA A 58 -3.74 -2.84 10.93
C ALA A 58 -4.42 -1.61 10.31
N ILE A 59 -3.63 -0.61 9.90
CA ILE A 59 -4.14 0.59 9.21
C ILE A 59 -4.87 0.20 7.93
N GLY A 60 -4.29 -0.71 7.15
CA GLY A 60 -4.83 -1.18 5.88
C GLY A 60 -6.16 -1.93 6.00
N SER A 61 -6.40 -2.55 7.15
CA SER A 61 -7.62 -3.31 7.42
C SER A 61 -8.77 -2.44 7.93
N ILE A 62 -8.50 -1.20 8.38
CA ILE A 62 -9.52 -0.30 8.95
C ILE A 62 -10.69 -0.04 7.99
N PRO A 63 -10.47 0.28 6.70
CA PRO A 63 -11.58 0.52 5.77
C PRO A 63 -12.49 -0.71 5.61
N GLY A 64 -11.90 -1.91 5.52
CA GLY A 64 -12.63 -3.17 5.47
C GLY A 64 -13.42 -3.43 6.74
N LEU A 65 -12.79 -3.28 7.90
CA LEU A 65 -13.45 -3.40 9.20
C LEU A 65 -14.62 -2.42 9.36
N ALA A 66 -14.43 -1.16 8.96
CA ALA A 66 -15.46 -0.14 9.02
C ALA A 66 -16.67 -0.51 8.16
N LYS A 67 -16.44 -1.03 6.93
CA LYS A 67 -17.50 -1.54 6.06
C LYS A 67 -18.27 -2.67 6.75
N GLU A 68 -17.58 -3.69 7.27
CA GLU A 68 -18.22 -4.84 7.94
C GLU A 68 -19.03 -4.44 9.19
N LEU A 69 -18.57 -3.45 9.95
CA LEU A 69 -19.28 -2.93 11.13
C LEU A 69 -20.53 -2.11 10.76
N THR A 70 -20.59 -1.56 9.55
CA THR A 70 -21.77 -0.82 9.05
C THR A 70 -22.76 -1.70 8.29
N ASP A 71 -22.34 -2.92 7.91
CA ASP A 71 -23.21 -3.89 7.25
C ASP A 71 -24.24 -4.47 8.23
N LYS A 72 -25.38 -4.91 7.69
CA LYS A 72 -26.46 -5.52 8.50
C LYS A 72 -26.02 -6.78 9.25
N LYS A 73 -25.03 -7.48 8.70
CA LYS A 73 -24.41 -8.67 9.28
C LYS A 73 -22.93 -8.61 8.95
N PHE A 74 -22.11 -8.77 9.98
CA PHE A 74 -20.67 -8.85 9.85
C PHE A 74 -20.27 -10.12 9.08
N ASP A 75 -19.43 -9.98 8.05
CA ASP A 75 -18.88 -11.10 7.29
C ASP A 75 -17.40 -11.34 7.62
N ASN A 76 -17.13 -12.48 8.28
CA ASN A 76 -15.79 -12.87 8.67
C ASN A 76 -14.90 -13.25 7.46
N GLU A 77 -15.50 -13.71 6.37
CA GLU A 77 -14.77 -14.07 5.16
C GLU A 77 -14.27 -12.80 4.46
N ASP A 78 -15.16 -11.83 4.23
CA ASP A 78 -14.78 -10.52 3.69
C ASP A 78 -13.71 -9.86 4.56
N MET A 79 -13.86 -9.93 5.90
CA MET A 79 -12.85 -9.42 6.83
C MET A 79 -11.51 -10.14 6.71
N ALA A 80 -11.49 -11.47 6.53
CA ALA A 80 -10.25 -12.21 6.32
C ALA A 80 -9.53 -11.77 5.04
N PHE A 81 -10.27 -11.55 3.94
CA PHE A 81 -9.71 -10.99 2.71
C PHE A 81 -9.17 -9.58 2.90
N ASN A 82 -9.84 -8.74 3.70
CA ASN A 82 -9.33 -7.41 4.04
C ASN A 82 -7.99 -7.49 4.77
N VAL A 83 -7.86 -8.33 5.80
CA VAL A 83 -6.61 -8.49 6.56
C VAL A 83 -5.49 -9.06 5.69
N LEU A 84 -5.78 -10.11 4.91
CA LEU A 84 -4.79 -10.73 4.02
C LEU A 84 -4.32 -9.75 2.93
N GLY A 85 -5.24 -8.95 2.39
CA GLY A 85 -4.93 -7.87 1.46
C GLY A 85 -3.98 -6.87 2.07
N ALA A 86 -4.36 -6.30 3.22
CA ALA A 86 -3.56 -5.30 3.93
C ALA A 86 -2.17 -5.83 4.33
N LEU A 87 -2.08 -7.09 4.75
CA LEU A 87 -0.81 -7.74 5.04
C LEU A 87 0.08 -7.83 3.80
N THR A 88 -0.48 -8.31 2.69
CA THR A 88 0.23 -8.43 1.42
C THR A 88 0.74 -7.06 0.94
N GLY A 89 -0.10 -6.04 1.01
CA GLY A 89 0.27 -4.67 0.66
C GLY A 89 1.38 -4.11 1.54
N SER A 90 1.31 -4.35 2.85
CA SER A 90 2.31 -3.88 3.81
C SER A 90 3.65 -4.57 3.62
N LEU A 91 3.66 -5.88 3.37
CA LEU A 91 4.88 -6.64 3.05
C LEU A 91 5.52 -6.13 1.76
N LEU A 92 4.72 -5.89 0.72
CA LEU A 92 5.20 -5.35 -0.54
C LEU A 92 5.81 -3.95 -0.35
N SER A 93 5.12 -3.08 0.38
CA SER A 93 5.61 -1.73 0.70
C SER A 93 6.92 -1.79 1.48
N ASN A 94 7.00 -2.63 2.50
CA ASN A 94 8.22 -2.77 3.29
C ASN A 94 9.40 -3.27 2.45
N TYR A 95 9.17 -4.25 1.57
CA TYR A 95 10.18 -4.73 0.64
C TYR A 95 10.65 -3.62 -0.31
N LEU A 96 9.73 -2.90 -0.95
CA LEU A 96 10.09 -1.86 -1.92
C LEU A 96 10.78 -0.67 -1.24
N ASN A 97 10.31 -0.21 -0.08
CA ASN A 97 10.93 0.91 0.61
C ASN A 97 12.35 0.60 1.11
N ASN A 98 12.65 -0.67 1.44
CA ASN A 98 14.00 -1.09 1.85
C ASN A 98 14.96 -1.35 0.68
N ASN A 99 14.43 -1.66 -0.51
CA ASN A 99 15.25 -2.20 -1.62
C ASN A 99 15.20 -1.37 -2.91
N VAL A 100 14.20 -0.50 -3.11
CA VAL A 100 14.01 0.25 -4.35
C VAL A 100 14.16 1.74 -4.09
N PHE A 101 15.08 2.36 -4.83
CA PHE A 101 15.40 3.78 -4.72
C PHE A 101 15.10 4.48 -6.04
N VAL A 102 14.30 5.55 -5.97
CA VAL A 102 13.99 6.39 -7.14
C VAL A 102 14.67 7.73 -6.97
N THR A 103 15.67 8.00 -7.81
CA THR A 103 16.41 9.26 -7.84
C THR A 103 16.01 10.06 -9.07
N MET A 104 15.76 11.36 -8.88
CA MET A 104 15.46 12.28 -9.97
C MET A 104 16.59 13.29 -10.11
N GLU A 105 17.30 13.23 -11.23
CA GLU A 105 18.37 14.17 -11.55
C GLU A 105 17.84 15.23 -12.51
N HIS A 106 17.84 16.49 -12.08
CA HIS A 106 17.48 17.61 -12.94
C HIS A 106 18.69 18.10 -13.72
N ASN A 107 18.62 18.07 -15.05
CA ASN A 107 19.65 18.61 -15.93
C ASN A 107 19.23 19.99 -16.45
N SER A 108 19.66 21.05 -15.76
CA SER A 108 19.32 22.44 -16.13
C SER A 108 19.87 22.85 -17.50
N LYS A 109 20.97 22.25 -17.98
CA LYS A 109 21.56 22.55 -19.29
C LYS A 109 20.75 21.97 -20.44
N LYS A 110 20.21 20.76 -20.27
CA LYS A 110 19.37 20.07 -21.28
C LYS A 110 17.87 20.30 -21.08
N LYS A 111 17.47 21.07 -20.05
CA LYS A 111 16.07 21.25 -19.62
C LYS A 111 15.33 19.91 -19.51
N SER A 112 16.00 18.88 -18.99
CA SER A 112 15.44 17.53 -18.89
C SER A 112 15.58 16.97 -17.48
N ASN A 113 14.74 16.00 -17.15
CA ASN A 113 14.83 15.25 -15.90
C ASN A 113 15.16 13.81 -16.22
N LYS A 114 16.11 13.22 -15.49
CA LYS A 114 16.44 11.81 -15.58
C LYS A 114 15.90 11.11 -14.34
N LEU A 115 15.08 10.08 -14.55
CA LEU A 115 14.62 9.21 -13.49
C LEU A 115 15.52 7.97 -13.46
N LEU A 116 16.14 7.70 -12.32
CA LEU A 116 16.96 6.53 -12.07
C LEU A 116 16.25 5.66 -11.03
N VAL A 117 15.97 4.42 -11.39
CA VAL A 117 15.45 3.41 -10.47
C VAL A 117 16.58 2.44 -10.17
N SER A 118 16.96 2.35 -8.91
CA SER A 118 18.03 1.47 -8.42
C SER A 118 17.44 0.44 -7.47
N MET A 119 17.94 -0.79 -7.54
CA MET A 119 17.56 -1.87 -6.62
C MET A 119 18.77 -2.33 -5.84
N LYS A 120 18.61 -2.49 -4.52
CA LYS A 120 19.59 -3.11 -3.64
C LYS A 120 19.43 -4.64 -3.74
N PHE A 121 20.54 -5.33 -3.98
CA PHE A 121 20.64 -6.78 -4.04
C PHE A 121 21.51 -7.28 -2.87
#